data_AF-E9G3Y5-F1
#
_entry.id   AF-E9G3Y5-F1
#
_cell.length_a   1.000
_cell.length_b   1.000
_cell.length_c   1.000
_cell.angle_alpha   90.00
_cell.angle_beta   90.00
_cell.angle_gamma   90.00
#
_symmetry.space_group_name_H-M   'P 1'
#
loop_
_entity.id
_entity.type
_entity.pdbx_description
1 polymer ?
#
loop_
_entity_poly.entity_id
_entity_poly.type
_entity_poly.pdbx_seq_one_letter_code
_entity_poly.pdbx_strand_id
1 'polypeptide(L)'
;MAQSSVHLQLQFNFRWILLANHAEPVQGLIQRFLRRRLIQSQLLAKSRDGALERVVEWIPRCWVHLNKFLETHNSADVTIGPRWFLQVPADSTCSQIWFTDLWNNTWGPYLRASALWKTSAMGRSYVMDHIHLSLGSRQCL
;
A
#
# COMPACT_ATOMS: atom_id res chain seq x y z
N MET A 1 33.30 -20.90 -9.17
CA MET A 1 32.22 -21.88 -9.36
C MET A 1 30.91 -21.12 -9.51
N ALA A 2 30.47 -20.87 -10.74
CA ALA A 2 29.21 -20.18 -11.03
C ALA A 2 28.47 -21.01 -12.06
N GLN A 3 27.48 -21.79 -11.65
CA GLN A 3 26.66 -22.60 -12.55
C GLN A 3 25.41 -23.09 -11.84
N SER A 4 24.24 -22.57 -12.25
CA SER A 4 22.97 -23.32 -12.32
C SER A 4 21.74 -22.47 -12.71
N SER A 5 21.83 -21.15 -12.92
CA SER A 5 20.61 -20.37 -13.26
C SER A 5 20.25 -20.37 -14.76
N VAL A 6 21.18 -20.72 -15.65
CA VAL A 6 20.99 -20.55 -17.11
C VAL A 6 20.24 -21.72 -17.76
N HIS A 7 20.10 -22.86 -17.07
CA HIS A 7 19.55 -24.08 -17.67
C HIS A 7 18.01 -24.10 -17.72
N LEU A 8 17.33 -23.36 -16.83
CA LEU A 8 15.85 -23.30 -16.80
C LEU A 8 15.25 -22.29 -17.79
N GLN A 9 16.05 -21.39 -18.38
CA GLN A 9 15.57 -20.38 -19.34
C GLN A 9 15.28 -20.93 -20.74
N LEU A 10 15.86 -22.08 -21.12
CA LEU A 10 15.87 -22.54 -22.51
C LEU A 10 14.70 -23.43 -22.92
N GLN A 11 13.87 -23.94 -22.00
CA GLN A 11 12.88 -24.98 -22.31
C GLN A 11 11.40 -24.55 -22.22
N PHE A 12 11.06 -23.40 -21.60
CA PHE A 12 9.65 -23.06 -21.34
C PHE A 12 9.21 -21.62 -21.69
N ASN A 13 9.99 -20.86 -22.47
CA ASN A 13 9.67 -19.45 -22.79
C ASN A 13 9.35 -18.60 -21.55
N PHE A 14 9.86 -18.98 -20.37
CA PHE A 14 9.51 -18.32 -19.13
C PHE A 14 10.32 -17.03 -19.00
N ARG A 15 9.65 -15.87 -19.01
CA ARG A 15 10.25 -14.57 -18.73
C ARG A 15 9.88 -14.13 -17.32
N TRP A 16 10.84 -14.19 -16.40
CA TRP A 16 10.72 -13.54 -15.11
C TRP A 16 10.87 -12.02 -15.31
N ILE A 17 9.84 -11.26 -14.94
CA ILE A 17 9.91 -9.78 -14.92
C ILE A 17 9.92 -9.35 -13.46
N LEU A 18 11.04 -8.77 -13.02
CA LEU A 18 11.14 -8.17 -11.70
C LEU A 18 10.47 -6.79 -11.73
N LEU A 19 9.33 -6.66 -11.05
CA LEU A 19 8.65 -5.38 -10.84
C LEU A 19 9.17 -4.77 -9.55
N ALA A 20 10.21 -3.94 -9.65
CA ALA A 20 10.68 -3.20 -8.49
C ALA A 20 9.60 -2.24 -7.99
N ASN A 21 9.52 -2.01 -6.68
CA ASN A 21 8.54 -1.08 -6.06
C ASN A 21 8.62 0.35 -6.64
N HIS A 22 9.78 0.69 -7.21
CA HIS A 22 10.08 1.98 -7.85
C HIS A 22 9.94 1.95 -9.39
N ALA A 23 9.60 0.82 -10.01
CA ALA A 23 9.43 0.74 -11.45
C ALA A 23 8.07 1.31 -11.92
N GLU A 24 8.09 1.91 -13.11
CA GLU A 24 6.98 2.61 -13.79
C GLU A 24 5.63 1.85 -13.89
N PRO A 25 5.54 0.50 -13.83
CA PRO A 25 4.24 -0.18 -13.77
C PRO A 25 3.57 -0.09 -12.39
N VAL A 26 4.37 0.03 -11.31
CA VAL A 26 3.90 0.12 -9.92
C VAL A 26 3.72 1.58 -9.51
N GLN A 27 4.55 2.48 -10.05
CA GLN A 27 4.37 3.92 -9.89
C GLN A 27 3.02 4.36 -10.49
N GLY A 28 2.15 4.86 -9.63
CA GLY A 28 0.80 5.30 -10.00
C GLY A 28 -0.24 4.18 -10.10
N LEU A 29 0.04 2.93 -9.69
CA LEU A 29 -0.99 1.88 -9.61
C LEU A 29 -2.14 2.32 -8.70
N ILE A 30 -1.83 2.81 -7.50
CA ILE A 30 -2.81 3.30 -6.53
C ILE A 30 -3.61 4.46 -7.13
N GLN A 31 -2.92 5.42 -7.77
CA GLN A 31 -3.57 6.56 -8.40
C GLN A 31 -4.52 6.14 -9.53
N ARG A 32 -4.10 5.22 -10.41
CA ARG A 32 -4.92 4.68 -11.51
C ARG A 32 -6.13 3.91 -10.97
N PHE A 33 -5.93 3.08 -9.95
CA PHE A 33 -7.00 2.32 -9.30
C PHE A 33 -8.06 3.24 -8.68
N LEU A 34 -7.63 4.22 -7.87
CA LEU A 34 -8.56 5.13 -7.19
C LEU A 34 -9.28 6.05 -8.18
N ARG A 35 -8.60 6.53 -9.23
CA ARG A 35 -9.25 7.30 -10.30
C ARG A 35 -10.30 6.47 -11.05
N ARG A 36 -10.01 5.21 -11.37
CA ARG A 36 -10.99 4.33 -12.01
C ARG A 36 -12.21 4.10 -11.11
N ARG A 37 -11.99 3.89 -9.81
CA ARG A 37 -13.08 3.75 -8.82
C ARG A 37 -13.94 5.00 -8.70
N LEU A 38 -13.32 6.17 -8.65
CA LEU A 38 -14.00 7.46 -8.61
C LEU A 38 -14.91 7.65 -9.84
N ILE A 39 -14.38 7.40 -11.04
CA ILE A 39 -15.19 7.51 -12.26
C ILE A 39 -16.36 6.55 -12.20
N GLN A 40 -16.14 5.30 -11.77
CA GLN A 40 -17.20 4.31 -11.64
C GLN A 40 -18.27 4.73 -10.63
N SER A 41 -17.90 5.31 -9.49
CA SER A 41 -18.88 5.75 -8.50
C SER A 41 -19.68 6.96 -8.99
N GLN A 42 -19.03 7.91 -9.65
CA GLN A 42 -19.70 9.08 -10.24
C GLN A 42 -20.70 8.69 -11.34
N LEU A 43 -20.37 7.70 -12.16
CA LEU A 43 -21.27 7.17 -13.19
C LEU A 43 -22.51 6.49 -12.57
N LEU A 44 -22.33 5.71 -11.50
CA LEU A 44 -23.43 5.04 -10.81
C LEU A 44 -24.33 6.02 -10.05
N ALA A 45 -23.74 6.99 -9.36
CA ALA A 45 -24.48 7.99 -8.60
C ALA A 45 -25.06 9.12 -9.46
N LYS A 46 -24.64 9.23 -10.73
CA LYS A 46 -24.91 10.37 -11.64
C LYS A 46 -24.61 11.73 -11.01
N SER A 47 -23.63 11.77 -10.13
CA SER A 47 -23.25 12.96 -9.37
C SER A 47 -21.74 13.00 -9.15
N ARG A 48 -21.20 14.20 -8.97
CA ARG A 48 -19.78 14.41 -8.67
C ARG A 48 -19.63 14.80 -7.21
N ASP A 49 -18.87 14.01 -6.47
CA ASP A 49 -18.44 14.36 -5.11
C ASP A 49 -17.02 14.96 -5.15
N GLY A 50 -16.95 16.28 -5.09
CA GLY A 50 -15.66 17.00 -5.06
C GLY A 50 -14.83 16.73 -3.80
N ALA A 51 -15.44 16.30 -2.69
CA ALA A 51 -14.70 15.88 -1.52
C ALA A 51 -14.00 14.53 -1.75
N LEU A 52 -14.70 13.59 -2.40
CA LEU A 52 -14.11 12.30 -2.78
C LEU A 52 -12.98 12.48 -3.80
N GLU A 53 -13.10 13.42 -4.75
CA GLU A 53 -12.03 13.77 -5.69
C GLU A 53 -10.75 14.19 -4.95
N ARG A 54 -10.87 15.06 -3.92
CA ARG A 54 -9.73 15.48 -3.09
C ARG A 54 -9.11 14.32 -2.31
N VAL A 55 -9.93 13.43 -1.76
CA VAL A 55 -9.45 12.24 -1.03
C VAL A 55 -8.65 11.32 -1.96
N VAL A 56 -9.18 11.06 -3.17
CA VAL A 56 -8.54 10.22 -4.20
C VAL A 56 -7.21 10.82 -4.68
N GLU A 57 -7.09 12.15 -4.74
CA GLU A 57 -5.82 12.82 -5.07
C GLU A 57 -4.82 12.77 -3.91
N TRP A 58 -5.29 12.93 -2.67
CA TRP A 58 -4.46 13.02 -1.48
C TRP A 58 -3.87 11.66 -1.07
N ILE A 59 -4.66 10.59 -1.11
CA ILE A 59 -4.27 9.25 -0.65
C ILE A 59 -2.96 8.75 -1.29
N PRO A 60 -2.78 8.77 -2.64
CA PRO A 60 -1.53 8.37 -3.27
C PRO A 60 -0.34 9.23 -2.83
N ARG A 61 -0.54 10.53 -2.64
CA ARG A 61 0.51 11.44 -2.18
C ARG A 61 0.94 11.10 -0.75
N CYS A 62 -0.02 10.90 0.15
CA CYS A 62 0.25 10.47 1.53
C CYS A 62 1.07 9.18 1.55
N TRP A 63 0.65 8.17 0.78
CA TRP A 63 1.38 6.90 0.67
C TRP A 63 2.83 7.07 0.21
N VAL A 64 3.07 7.88 -0.83
CA VAL A 64 4.43 8.17 -1.30
C VAL A 64 5.26 8.83 -0.20
N HIS A 65 4.70 9.78 0.56
CA HIS A 65 5.42 10.44 1.64
C HIS A 65 5.76 9.47 2.78
N LEU A 66 4.84 8.58 3.14
CA LEU A 66 5.07 7.55 4.15
C LEU A 66 6.16 6.57 3.72
N ASN A 67 6.14 6.12 2.47
CA ASN A 67 7.18 5.22 1.96
C ASN A 67 8.53 5.92 1.86
N LYS A 68 8.58 7.19 1.43
CA LYS A 68 9.82 7.98 1.48
C LYS A 68 10.37 8.10 2.90
N PHE A 69 9.50 8.34 3.89
CA PHE A 69 9.90 8.36 5.29
C PHE A 69 10.49 7.01 5.73
N LEU A 70 9.82 5.91 5.39
CA LEU A 70 10.29 4.56 5.71
C LEU A 70 11.60 4.20 5.00
N GLU A 71 11.80 4.60 3.75
CA GLU A 71 13.05 4.39 3.01
C GLU A 71 14.21 5.22 3.59
N THR A 72 13.92 6.43 4.04
CA THR A 72 14.93 7.32 4.66
C THR A 72 15.32 6.82 6.06
N HIS A 73 14.35 6.30 6.80
CA HIS A 73 14.51 5.92 8.20
C HIS A 73 14.56 4.41 8.44
N ASN A 74 14.49 3.53 7.45
CA ASN A 74 14.56 2.06 7.59
C ASN A 74 15.07 1.38 6.29
N SER A 75 15.34 0.07 6.32
CA SER A 75 15.65 -0.70 5.09
C SER A 75 14.42 -0.83 4.19
N ALA A 76 14.62 -0.91 2.87
CA ALA A 76 13.57 -0.96 1.83
C ALA A 76 12.57 -2.14 1.96
N ASP A 77 12.87 -3.12 2.81
CA ASP A 77 12.00 -4.26 3.15
C ASP A 77 10.80 -3.87 4.04
N VAL A 78 10.75 -2.59 4.48
CA VAL A 78 9.74 -2.05 5.39
C VAL A 78 8.88 -1.01 4.66
N THR A 79 8.36 -1.36 3.48
CA THR A 79 7.45 -0.49 2.71
C THR A 79 5.99 -0.86 2.94
N ILE A 80 5.10 0.13 2.89
CA ILE A 80 3.66 -0.10 2.98
C ILE A 80 3.17 -0.57 1.60
N GLY A 81 2.72 -1.82 1.51
CA GLY A 81 2.17 -2.38 0.28
C GLY A 81 0.85 -1.74 -0.17
N PRO A 82 0.50 -1.80 -1.47
CA PRO A 82 -0.66 -1.13 -2.04
C PRO A 82 -2.02 -1.77 -1.66
N ARG A 83 -2.00 -2.93 -0.99
CA ARG A 83 -3.20 -3.73 -0.68
C ARG A 83 -4.29 -2.96 0.05
N TRP A 84 -3.91 -2.02 0.92
CA TRP A 84 -4.84 -1.25 1.73
C TRP A 84 -5.72 -0.36 0.85
N PHE A 85 -5.16 0.17 -0.25
CA PHE A 85 -5.87 1.08 -1.15
C PHE A 85 -6.97 0.40 -1.96
N LEU A 86 -6.97 -0.93 -2.05
CA LEU A 86 -8.04 -1.68 -2.70
C LEU A 86 -9.37 -1.57 -1.94
N GLN A 87 -9.31 -1.27 -0.63
CA GLN A 87 -10.47 -1.22 0.25
C GLN A 87 -11.07 0.19 0.41
N VAL A 88 -10.42 1.24 -0.10
CA VAL A 88 -10.83 2.66 0.07
C VAL A 88 -12.28 2.85 -0.36
N PRO A 89 -13.26 3.21 0.49
CA PRO A 89 -14.67 3.40 0.13
C PRO A 89 -14.91 4.38 -1.03
N ALA A 90 -16.05 4.23 -1.73
CA ALA A 90 -16.42 5.09 -2.88
C ALA A 90 -17.30 6.27 -2.44
N ASP A 91 -17.11 6.72 -1.20
CA ASP A 91 -17.85 7.78 -0.54
C ASP A 91 -16.84 8.59 0.30
N SER A 92 -16.99 9.92 0.32
CA SER A 92 -16.03 10.79 1.00
C SER A 92 -16.03 10.63 2.51
N THR A 93 -17.19 10.41 3.14
CA THR A 93 -17.32 10.23 4.59
C THR A 93 -16.76 8.89 5.02
N CYS A 94 -17.17 7.81 4.35
CA CYS A 94 -16.67 6.47 4.63
C CYS A 94 -15.16 6.37 4.39
N SER A 95 -14.62 7.08 3.40
CA SER A 95 -13.17 7.11 3.15
C SER A 95 -12.38 7.78 4.27
N GLN A 96 -12.93 8.82 4.90
CA GLN A 96 -12.29 9.48 6.04
C GLN A 96 -12.28 8.59 7.29
N ILE A 97 -13.40 7.92 7.56
CA ILE A 97 -13.51 6.96 8.68
C ILE A 97 -12.52 5.81 8.45
N TRP A 98 -12.56 5.20 7.27
CA TRP A 98 -11.63 4.13 6.87
C TRP A 98 -10.16 4.55 7.05
N PHE A 99 -9.79 5.75 6.60
CA PHE A 99 -8.42 6.23 6.72
C PHE A 99 -8.03 6.44 8.18
N THR A 100 -8.92 7.03 8.97
CA THR A 100 -8.68 7.28 10.40
C THR A 100 -8.46 5.97 11.15
N ASP A 101 -9.28 4.96 10.88
CA ASP A 101 -9.13 3.63 11.48
C ASP A 101 -7.83 2.95 11.05
N LEU A 102 -7.50 3.00 9.76
CA LEU A 102 -6.24 2.46 9.24
C LEU A 102 -5.02 3.16 9.85
N TRP A 103 -5.09 4.49 9.99
CA TRP A 103 -4.02 5.28 10.58
C TRP A 103 -3.82 4.93 12.05
N ASN A 104 -4.90 4.90 12.83
CA ASN A 104 -4.82 4.70 14.28
C ASN A 104 -4.42 3.28 14.65
N ASN A 105 -4.90 2.28 13.91
CA ASN A 105 -4.71 0.88 14.26
C ASN A 105 -3.54 0.22 13.52
N THR A 106 -3.08 0.79 12.41
CA THR A 106 -2.06 0.14 11.57
C THR A 106 -0.88 1.05 11.28
N TRP A 107 -1.06 2.14 10.53
CA TRP A 107 0.07 2.92 10.03
C TRP A 107 0.79 3.70 11.13
N GLY A 108 0.06 4.39 12.01
CA GLY A 108 0.62 5.16 13.12
C GLY A 108 1.47 4.30 14.07
N PRO A 109 0.94 3.18 14.61
CA PRO A 109 1.73 2.25 15.42
C PRO A 109 2.94 1.69 14.67
N TYR A 110 2.79 1.31 13.40
CA TYR A 110 3.88 0.78 12.57
C TYR A 110 5.01 1.79 12.36
N LEU A 111 4.67 3.04 12.03
CA LEU A 111 5.64 4.12 11.83
C LEU A 111 6.41 4.41 13.13
N ARG A 112 5.69 4.54 14.26
CA ARG A 112 6.32 4.72 15.58
C ARG A 112 7.25 3.58 15.92
N ALA A 113 6.80 2.34 15.70
CA ALA A 113 7.62 1.17 15.93
C ALA A 113 8.87 1.25 15.04
N SER A 114 8.73 1.46 13.72
CA SER A 114 9.84 1.57 12.76
C SER A 114 10.90 2.60 13.15
N ALA A 115 10.49 3.74 13.73
CA ALA A 115 11.40 4.76 14.24
C ALA A 115 12.09 4.34 15.55
N LEU A 116 11.36 3.65 16.45
CA LEU A 116 11.87 3.20 17.75
C LEU A 116 12.83 1.99 17.63
N TRP A 117 12.64 1.07 16.69
CA TRP A 117 13.54 -0.08 16.48
C TRP A 117 14.95 0.31 16.04
N LYS A 118 15.15 1.52 15.51
CA LYS A 118 16.50 2.05 15.27
C LYS A 118 17.25 2.38 16.57
N THR A 119 16.53 2.73 17.63
CA THR A 119 17.14 3.02 18.95
C THR A 119 17.38 1.76 19.79
N SER A 120 16.60 0.70 19.56
CA SER A 120 16.71 -0.58 20.28
C SER A 120 16.96 -1.70 19.27
N ALA A 121 18.22 -2.10 19.11
CA ALA A 121 18.66 -3.13 18.16
C ALA A 121 18.11 -4.55 18.48
N MET A 122 16.81 -4.81 18.28
CA MET A 122 16.22 -6.12 18.57
C MET A 122 15.15 -6.56 17.54
N GLY A 123 15.45 -7.67 16.83
CA GLY A 123 14.50 -8.68 16.34
C GLY A 123 13.47 -8.30 15.25
N ARG A 124 13.77 -8.61 13.99
CA ARG A 124 13.01 -8.27 12.75
C ARG A 124 11.67 -8.99 12.48
N SER A 125 11.13 -9.85 13.36
CA SER A 125 10.14 -10.86 12.89
C SER A 125 8.67 -10.72 13.35
N TYR A 126 8.30 -9.80 14.25
CA TYR A 126 7.02 -9.93 14.98
C TYR A 126 5.84 -9.06 14.51
N VAL A 127 6.04 -8.04 13.66
CA VAL A 127 5.00 -7.00 13.46
C VAL A 127 4.09 -7.26 12.26
N MET A 128 4.56 -7.97 11.23
CA MET A 128 3.77 -8.18 10.01
C MET A 128 2.61 -9.19 10.21
N ASP A 129 2.82 -10.20 11.05
CA ASP A 129 1.84 -11.27 11.29
C ASP A 129 0.66 -10.78 12.15
N HIS A 130 0.90 -9.92 13.15
CA HIS A 130 -0.16 -9.41 14.02
C HIS A 130 -1.12 -8.43 13.32
N ILE A 131 -0.65 -7.67 12.32
CA ILE A 131 -1.48 -6.72 11.57
C ILE A 131 -2.38 -7.45 10.56
N HIS A 132 -1.93 -8.57 9.99
CA HIS A 132 -2.74 -9.37 9.07
C HIS A 132 -3.94 -10.04 9.76
N LEU A 133 -3.80 -10.45 11.02
CA LEU A 133 -4.85 -11.10 11.80
C LEU A 133 -5.96 -10.13 12.26
N SER A 134 -5.66 -8.84 12.45
CA SER A 134 -6.65 -7.86 12.94
C SER A 134 -7.63 -7.37 11.88
N LEU A 135 -7.30 -7.45 10.59
CA LEU A 135 -8.07 -6.84 9.50
C LEU A 135 -8.89 -7.84 8.66
N GLY A 136 -8.83 -9.14 9.00
CA GLY A 136 -9.67 -10.17 8.39
C GLY A 136 -11.15 -10.16 8.81
N SER A 137 -11.53 -9.36 9.81
CA SER A 137 -12.85 -9.46 10.45
C SER A 137 -13.70 -8.19 10.42
N ARG A 138 -13.30 -7.15 9.69
CA ARG A 138 -14.07 -5.89 9.63
C ARG A 138 -14.35 -5.51 8.17
N GLN A 139 -15.22 -6.31 7.55
CA GLN A 139 -16.03 -5.81 6.44
C GLN A 139 -16.96 -4.73 7.03
N CYS A 140 -16.89 -3.53 6.47
CA CYS A 140 -17.84 -2.46 6.74
C CYS A 140 -19.26 -2.98 6.49
N LEU A 141 -20.06 -3.07 7.55
CA LEU A 141 -21.52 -2.91 7.49
C LEU A 141 -21.83 -1.42 7.28
#